data_AF-A0A7S0PTE8-F1
#
_entry.id   AF-A0A7S0PTE8-F1
#
_cell.length_a   1.000
_cell.length_b   1.000
_cell.length_c   1.000
_cell.angle_alpha   90.00
_cell.angle_beta   90.00
_cell.angle_gamma   90.00
#
_symmetry.space_group_name_H-M   'P 1'
#
loop_
_entity.id
_entity.type
_entity.pdbx_description
1 polymer ?
#
loop_
_entity_poly.entity_id
_entity_poly.type
_entity_poly.pdbx_seq_one_letter_code
_entity_poly.pdbx_strand_id
1 'polypeptide(L)'
;TPSVSNFLLIFLLRMMVNALVQKGDVVIEFGARFGTTSCILSRAVGSTGHVISVEPDHTVHGHLLRNRHDHKCDYHVVLGTVSEKPLFIAKKGGSGYGLRTTEVFENVRKEEVSSLPNTDISIIEEHLDRRI
;
A
#
# COMPACT_ATOMS: atom_id res chain seq x y z
N THR A 1 8.74 -23.25 -2.13
CA THR A 1 10.04 -22.70 -2.57
C THR A 1 9.76 -21.46 -3.42
N PRO A 2 10.40 -20.31 -3.17
CA PRO A 2 10.23 -19.16 -4.06
C PRO A 2 10.75 -19.55 -5.45
N SER A 3 9.99 -19.25 -6.50
CA SER A 3 10.45 -19.49 -7.87
C SER A 3 11.58 -18.52 -8.21
N VAL A 4 12.46 -18.92 -9.13
CA VAL A 4 13.55 -18.07 -9.65
C VAL A 4 13.03 -16.73 -10.20
N SER A 5 11.77 -16.72 -10.68
CA SER A 5 11.08 -15.51 -11.14
C SER A 5 10.82 -14.48 -10.02
N ASN A 6 10.46 -14.93 -8.82
CA ASN A 6 10.24 -14.03 -7.68
C ASN A 6 11.54 -13.35 -7.23
N PHE A 7 12.67 -14.07 -7.28
CA PHE A 7 13.98 -13.49 -6.99
C PHE A 7 14.34 -12.41 -8.00
N LEU A 8 14.18 -12.68 -9.31
CA LEU A 8 14.49 -11.71 -10.35
C LEU A 8 13.66 -10.43 -10.23
N LEU A 9 12.36 -10.57 -9.92
CA LEU A 9 11.48 -9.41 -9.76
C LEU A 9 11.88 -8.52 -8.58
N ILE A 10 12.23 -9.12 -7.44
CA ILE A 10 12.71 -8.37 -6.26
C ILE A 10 14.03 -7.65 -6.55
N PHE A 11 14.95 -8.29 -7.28
CA PHE A 11 16.20 -7.66 -7.70
C PHE A 11 15.96 -6.46 -8.60
N LEU A 12 15.11 -6.59 -9.62
CA LEU A 12 14.76 -5.49 -10.53
C LEU A 12 14.09 -4.34 -9.79
N LEU A 13 13.15 -4.63 -8.90
CA LEU A 13 12.52 -3.61 -8.05
C LEU A 13 13.59 -2.85 -7.26
N ARG A 14 14.53 -3.55 -6.63
CA ARG A 14 15.58 -2.91 -5.85
C ARG A 14 16.51 -2.06 -6.70
N MET A 15 16.80 -2.46 -7.94
CA MET A 15 17.54 -1.62 -8.88
C MET A 15 16.77 -0.35 -9.22
N MET A 16 15.46 -0.44 -9.49
CA MET A 16 14.63 0.72 -9.77
C MET A 16 14.56 1.69 -8.59
N VAL A 17 14.34 1.17 -7.37
CA VAL A 17 14.31 2.00 -6.16
C VAL A 17 15.65 2.72 -5.98
N ASN A 18 16.77 2.02 -6.11
CA ASN A 18 18.09 2.64 -5.97
C ASN A 18 18.39 3.69 -7.06
N ALA A 19 17.78 3.57 -8.24
CA ALA A 19 17.99 4.49 -9.34
C ALA A 19 17.09 5.73 -9.28
N LEU A 20 15.91 5.63 -8.67
CA LEU A 20 14.85 6.65 -8.73
C LEU A 20 14.57 7.33 -7.39
N VAL A 21 14.86 6.68 -6.26
CA VAL A 21 14.52 7.17 -4.92
C VAL A 21 15.77 7.64 -4.21
N GLN A 22 15.71 8.85 -3.66
CA GLN A 22 16.78 9.49 -2.91
C GLN A 22 16.47 9.57 -1.42
N LYS A 23 17.51 9.87 -0.64
CA LYS A 23 17.36 10.13 0.80
C LYS A 23 16.54 11.40 1.01
N GLY A 24 15.56 11.34 1.90
CA GLY A 24 14.65 12.47 2.17
C GLY A 24 13.38 12.50 1.32
N ASP A 25 13.25 11.64 0.31
CA ASP A 25 12.04 11.60 -0.51
C ASP A 25 10.80 11.22 0.31
N VAL A 26 9.66 11.79 -0.08
CA VAL A 26 8.34 11.37 0.38
C VAL A 26 7.68 10.54 -0.72
N VAL A 27 7.37 9.28 -0.44
CA VAL A 27 6.87 8.31 -1.41
C VAL A 27 5.50 7.79 -0.98
N ILE A 28 4.52 7.85 -1.89
CA ILE A 28 3.26 7.13 -1.74
C ILE A 28 3.28 5.85 -2.59
N GLU A 29 3.00 4.72 -1.94
CA GLU A 29 2.96 3.39 -2.56
C GLU A 29 1.52 2.86 -2.57
N PHE A 30 1.03 2.47 -3.73
CA PHE A 30 -0.28 1.83 -3.87
C PHE A 30 -0.15 0.31 -4.01
N GLY A 31 -0.77 -0.44 -3.10
CA GLY A 31 -0.76 -1.91 -3.09
C GLY A 31 0.40 -2.48 -2.28
N ALA A 32 0.50 -2.11 -1.01
CA ALA A 32 1.58 -2.54 -0.12
C ALA A 32 1.64 -4.07 0.10
N ARG A 33 0.49 -4.75 -0.02
CA ARG A 33 0.28 -6.18 0.24
C ARG A 33 0.99 -6.65 1.51
N PHE A 34 2.12 -7.33 1.38
CA PHE A 34 2.88 -7.90 2.49
C PHE A 34 4.04 -7.01 2.97
N GLY A 35 4.23 -5.83 2.40
CA GLY A 35 5.21 -4.84 2.86
C GLY A 35 6.63 -5.01 2.32
N THR A 36 6.85 -5.89 1.34
CA THR A 36 8.18 -6.14 0.77
C THR A 36 8.77 -4.88 0.14
N THR A 37 8.01 -4.24 -0.74
CA THR A 37 8.43 -3.01 -1.43
C THR A 37 8.47 -1.82 -0.46
N SER A 38 7.49 -1.70 0.43
CA SER A 38 7.46 -0.72 1.53
C SER A 38 8.74 -0.73 2.38
N CYS A 39 9.24 -1.92 2.72
CA CYS A 39 10.50 -2.09 3.44
C CYS A 39 11.74 -1.68 2.62
N ILE A 40 11.73 -1.88 1.31
CA ILE A 40 12.84 -1.46 0.43
C ILE A 40 12.83 0.07 0.31
N LEU A 41 11.66 0.67 0.07
CA LEU A 41 11.47 2.12 -0.03
C LEU A 41 11.84 2.84 1.27
N SER A 42 11.35 2.38 2.43
CA SER A 42 11.66 3.02 3.73
C SER A 42 13.15 3.08 4.02
N ARG A 43 13.89 2.02 3.67
CA ARG A 43 15.36 2.01 3.78
C ARG A 43 16.02 2.92 2.75
N ALA A 44 15.46 3.06 1.56
CA ALA A 44 15.98 3.94 0.51
C ALA A 44 15.83 5.42 0.93
N VAL A 45 14.64 5.86 1.31
CA VAL A 45 14.38 7.25 1.73
C VAL A 45 15.10 7.63 3.04
N GLY A 46 15.35 6.66 3.92
CA GLY A 46 16.08 6.88 5.17
C GLY A 46 15.28 7.69 6.21
N SER A 47 15.95 8.10 7.28
CA SER A 47 15.31 8.71 8.46
C SER A 47 14.78 10.13 8.25
N THR A 48 15.11 10.76 7.12
CA THR A 48 14.68 12.12 6.76
C THR A 48 13.58 12.12 5.71
N GLY A 49 13.21 10.94 5.19
CA GLY A 49 12.14 10.79 4.21
C GLY A 49 11.00 9.95 4.78
N HIS A 50 9.93 9.83 4.00
CA HIS A 50 8.70 9.16 4.44
C HIS A 50 8.16 8.24 3.36
N VAL A 51 7.64 7.08 3.76
CA VAL A 51 6.90 6.19 2.88
C VAL A 51 5.50 6.01 3.42
N ILE A 52 4.49 6.20 2.57
CA ILE A 52 3.08 6.00 2.89
C ILE A 52 2.56 4.87 2.02
N SER A 53 2.35 3.72 2.64
CA SER A 53 1.96 2.48 1.96
C SER A 53 0.46 2.24 2.12
N VAL A 54 -0.27 2.24 1.00
CA VAL A 54 -1.72 2.08 0.94
C VAL A 54 -2.06 0.63 0.58
N GLU A 55 -2.90 -0.03 1.39
CA GLU A 55 -3.37 -1.39 1.11
C GLU A 55 -4.87 -1.52 1.36
N PRO A 56 -5.69 -1.74 0.31
CA PRO A 56 -7.14 -1.88 0.45
C PRO A 56 -7.59 -3.28 0.91
N ASP A 57 -6.81 -4.33 0.66
CA ASP A 57 -7.24 -5.70 0.96
C ASP A 57 -7.04 -6.04 2.45
N HIS A 58 -8.14 -6.01 3.19
CA HIS A 58 -8.15 -6.35 4.61
C HIS A 58 -7.62 -7.74 4.94
N THR A 59 -7.64 -8.68 3.98
CA THR A 59 -7.15 -10.05 4.23
C THR A 59 -5.64 -10.12 4.45
N VAL A 60 -4.89 -9.11 4.01
CA VAL A 60 -3.42 -9.06 4.17
C VAL A 60 -2.94 -8.06 5.21
N HIS A 61 -3.83 -7.23 5.78
CA HIS A 61 -3.46 -6.18 6.75
C HIS A 61 -2.67 -6.72 7.95
N GLY A 62 -3.09 -7.84 8.52
CA GLY A 62 -2.38 -8.47 9.63
C GLY A 62 -0.96 -8.88 9.25
N HIS A 63 -0.77 -9.45 8.06
CA HIS A 63 0.54 -9.81 7.54
C HIS A 63 1.41 -8.58 7.24
N LEU A 64 0.83 -7.51 6.67
CA LEU A 64 1.52 -6.25 6.41
C LEU A 64 2.10 -5.66 7.69
N LEU A 65 1.25 -5.47 8.71
CA LEU A 65 1.64 -4.87 9.99
C LEU A 65 2.65 -5.75 10.74
N ARG A 66 2.46 -7.07 10.71
CA ARG A 66 3.41 -8.02 11.29
C ARG A 66 4.77 -7.94 10.60
N ASN A 67 4.80 -7.93 9.26
CA ASN A 67 6.05 -7.86 8.50
C ASN A 67 6.76 -6.52 8.69
N ARG A 68 6.02 -5.40 8.76
CA ARG A 68 6.56 -4.09 9.13
C ARG A 68 7.32 -4.14 10.45
N HIS A 69 6.68 -4.68 11.47
CA HIS A 69 7.23 -4.82 12.81
C HIS A 69 8.44 -5.75 12.84
N ASP A 70 8.29 -6.97 12.33
CA ASP A 70 9.33 -8.01 12.43
C ASP A 70 10.60 -7.66 11.63
N HIS A 71 10.46 -6.91 10.53
CA HIS A 71 11.59 -6.47 9.72
C HIS A 71 12.09 -5.05 10.05
N LYS A 72 11.52 -4.41 11.08
CA LYS A 72 11.90 -3.08 11.59
C LYS A 72 11.90 -2.02 10.48
N CYS A 73 10.86 -2.03 9.65
CA CYS A 73 10.72 -1.08 8.55
C CYS A 73 9.92 0.14 9.00
N ASP A 74 10.39 1.33 8.66
CA ASP A 74 9.76 2.58 9.05
C ASP A 74 9.00 3.21 7.87
N TYR A 75 7.72 2.85 7.78
CA TYR A 75 6.77 3.44 6.83
C TYR A 75 5.41 3.60 7.49
N HIS A 76 4.60 4.53 6.99
CA HIS A 76 3.22 4.74 7.39
C HIS A 76 2.30 3.81 6.60
N VAL A 77 1.19 3.39 7.20
CA VAL A 77 0.25 2.46 6.57
C VAL A 77 -1.14 3.07 6.53
N VAL A 78 -1.74 3.10 5.34
CA VAL A 78 -3.16 3.42 5.13
C VAL A 78 -3.88 2.11 4.84
N LEU A 79 -4.66 1.62 5.81
CA LEU A 79 -5.43 0.39 5.73
C LEU A 79 -6.77 0.63 5.03
N GLY A 80 -6.72 0.85 3.72
CA GLY A 80 -7.88 1.26 2.93
C GLY A 80 -7.47 1.79 1.56
N THR A 81 -8.20 2.78 1.07
CA THR A 81 -7.94 3.47 -0.19
C THR A 81 -7.61 4.94 0.02
N VAL A 82 -6.90 5.50 -0.95
CA VAL A 82 -6.77 6.95 -1.11
C VAL A 82 -7.49 7.35 -2.39
N SER A 83 -8.60 8.07 -2.26
CA SER A 83 -9.46 8.44 -3.40
C SER A 83 -10.42 9.55 -3.00
N GLU A 84 -10.83 10.37 -3.97
CA GLU A 84 -11.92 11.34 -3.80
C GLU A 84 -13.29 10.65 -3.65
N LYS A 85 -13.42 9.41 -4.14
CA LYS A 85 -14.68 8.66 -4.16
C LYS A 85 -14.58 7.36 -3.36
N PRO A 86 -15.69 6.88 -2.75
CA PRO A 86 -15.72 5.58 -2.12
C PRO A 86 -15.44 4.45 -3.11
N LEU A 87 -14.54 3.56 -2.73
CA LEU A 87 -14.13 2.40 -3.52
C LEU A 87 -14.49 1.08 -2.82
N PHE A 88 -14.60 0.01 -3.61
CA PHE A 88 -14.75 -1.35 -3.12
C PHE A 88 -13.85 -2.33 -3.87
N ILE A 89 -13.55 -3.48 -3.27
CA ILE A 89 -12.91 -4.61 -3.97
C ILE A 89 -14.01 -5.51 -4.53
N ALA A 90 -14.12 -5.59 -5.85
CA ALA A 90 -15.06 -6.49 -6.49
C ALA A 90 -14.62 -7.94 -6.27
N LYS A 91 -15.37 -8.72 -5.49
CA LYS A 91 -15.19 -10.17 -5.41
C LYS A 91 -15.75 -10.79 -6.70
N LYS A 92 -14.91 -11.09 -7.69
CA LYS A 92 -15.29 -12.11 -8.68
C LYS A 92 -15.36 -13.45 -7.94
N GLY A 93 -16.48 -14.17 -8.12
CA GLY A 93 -16.81 -15.37 -7.35
C GLY A 93 -15.64 -16.33 -7.14
N GLY A 94 -15.43 -16.72 -5.87
CA GLY A 94 -14.38 -17.63 -5.40
C GLY A 94 -13.13 -16.91 -4.90
N SER A 95 -12.81 -17.07 -3.61
CA SER A 95 -11.54 -16.78 -2.87
C SER A 95 -10.44 -15.91 -3.52
N GLY A 96 -10.84 -14.88 -4.26
CA GLY A 96 -10.01 -14.24 -5.27
C GLY A 96 -9.18 -13.12 -4.69
N TYR A 97 -7.93 -13.05 -5.14
CA TYR A 97 -7.00 -11.95 -4.88
C TYR A 97 -7.68 -10.62 -5.22
N GLY A 98 -7.66 -9.65 -4.30
CA GLY A 98 -8.19 -8.30 -4.53
C GLY A 98 -7.38 -7.54 -5.59
N LEU A 99 -7.62 -7.84 -6.86
CA LEU A 99 -6.82 -7.34 -7.99
C LEU A 99 -7.15 -5.91 -8.38
N ARG A 100 -8.35 -5.42 -8.03
CA ARG A 100 -8.84 -4.12 -8.49
C ARG A 100 -9.85 -3.52 -7.52
N THR A 101 -9.74 -2.21 -7.29
CA THR A 101 -10.78 -1.40 -6.67
C THR A 101 -11.74 -0.87 -7.73
N THR A 102 -12.99 -0.59 -7.38
CA THR A 102 -14.01 -0.05 -8.29
C THR A 102 -14.83 1.00 -7.54
N GLU A 103 -15.23 2.07 -8.23
CA GLU A 103 -16.08 3.13 -7.66
C GLU A 103 -17.45 2.56 -7.28
N VAL A 104 -17.97 2.94 -6.11
CA VAL A 104 -19.34 2.62 -5.72
C VAL A 104 -20.30 3.51 -6.52
N PHE A 105 -21.03 2.93 -7.48
CA PHE A 105 -22.13 3.63 -8.18
C PHE A 105 -23.44 3.51 -7.39
N GLU A 106 -24.30 4.54 -7.44
CA GLU A 106 -25.56 4.61 -6.69
C GLU A 106 -26.53 3.42 -6.94
N ASN A 107 -26.42 2.75 -8.09
CA ASN A 107 -27.29 1.64 -8.48
C ASN A 107 -26.74 0.24 -8.11
N VAL A 108 -25.64 0.14 -7.37
CA VAL A 108 -25.14 -1.13 -6.85
C VAL A 108 -25.87 -1.44 -5.55
N ARG A 109 -26.57 -2.58 -5.49
CA ARG A 109 -27.27 -3.05 -4.27
C ARG A 109 -26.28 -3.02 -3.10
N LYS A 110 -26.50 -2.10 -2.15
CA LYS A 110 -25.67 -1.84 -0.96
C LYS A 110 -25.37 -3.09 -0.11
N GLU A 111 -26.12 -4.17 -0.33
CA GLU A 111 -26.05 -5.42 0.43
C GLU A 111 -24.92 -6.37 -0.02
N GLU A 112 -24.31 -6.18 -1.20
CA GLU A 112 -23.25 -7.08 -1.71
C GLU A 112 -21.82 -6.50 -1.66
N VAL A 113 -21.66 -5.23 -1.26
CA VAL A 113 -20.39 -4.52 -1.42
C VAL A 113 -20.06 -3.67 -0.19
N SER A 114 -19.22 -4.18 0.71
CA SER A 114 -18.67 -3.36 1.79
C SER A 114 -17.69 -2.33 1.20
N SER A 115 -18.03 -1.04 1.29
CA SER A 115 -17.10 0.05 0.97
C SER A 115 -15.83 -0.07 1.81
N LEU A 116 -14.68 0.19 1.19
CA LEU A 116 -13.41 0.20 1.91
C LEU A 116 -13.27 1.48 2.73
N PRO A 117 -12.52 1.45 3.85
CA PRO A 117 -12.06 2.67 4.49
C PRO A 117 -11.34 3.54 3.44
N ASN A 118 -11.70 4.82 3.35
CA ASN A 118 -11.18 5.73 2.35
C ASN A 118 -10.63 6.98 3.02
N THR A 119 -9.49 7.47 2.54
CA THR A 119 -8.81 8.67 3.04
C THR A 119 -8.54 9.62 1.88
N ASP A 120 -8.73 10.92 2.10
CA ASP A 120 -8.36 11.93 1.11
C ASP A 120 -6.85 12.20 1.16
N ILE A 121 -6.24 12.53 0.02
CA ILE A 121 -4.80 12.82 -0.04
C ILE A 121 -4.41 14.02 0.83
N SER A 122 -5.29 15.03 0.96
CA SER A 122 -5.06 16.21 1.79
C SER A 122 -4.83 15.88 3.27
N ILE A 123 -5.49 14.83 3.77
CA ILE A 123 -5.30 14.35 5.14
C ILE A 123 -3.90 13.74 5.33
N ILE A 124 -3.39 13.06 4.30
CA ILE A 124 -2.04 12.47 4.33
C ILE A 124 -1.01 13.59 4.32
N GLU A 125 -1.16 14.58 3.46
CA GLU A 125 -0.28 15.74 3.37
C GLU A 125 -0.24 16.51 4.68
N GLU A 126 -1.40 16.84 5.27
CA GLU A 126 -1.47 17.54 6.57
C GLU A 126 -0.76 16.76 7.69
N HIS A 127 -0.88 15.43 7.70
CA HIS A 127 -0.24 14.60 8.70
C HIS A 127 1.28 14.54 8.56
N LEU A 128 1.79 14.66 7.33
CA LEU A 128 3.23 14.75 7.06
C LEU A 128 3.77 16.12 7.47
N ASP A 129 3.07 17.20 7.13
CA ASP A 129 3.47 18.58 7.46
C ASP A 129 3.56 18.80 8.98
N ARG A 130 2.67 18.19 9.76
CA ARG A 130 2.69 18.29 11.24
C ARG A 130 3.87 17.58 11.91
N ARG A 131 4.67 16.80 11.17
CA ARG A 131 5.79 16.00 11.69
C ARG A 131 7.17 16.52 11.32
N ILE A 132 7.23 17.54 10.44
CA ILE A 132 8.44 18.28 10.05
C ILE A 132 8.54 19.53 10.92
#